data_AF-A0A959HQX3-F1
#
_entry.id   AF-A0A959HQX3-F1
#
_cell.length_a   1.000
_cell.length_b   1.000
_cell.length_c   1.000
_cell.angle_alpha   90.00
_cell.angle_beta   90.00
_cell.angle_gamma   90.00
#
_symmetry.space_group_name_H-M   'P 1'
#
loop_
_entity.id
_entity.type
_entity.pdbx_description
1 polymer ?
#
loop_
_entity_poly.entity_id
_entity_poly.type
_entity_poly.pdbx_seq_one_letter_code
_entity_poly.pdbx_strand_id
1 'polypeptide(L)'
;MKPIIAGLCALMLIAFSCQNADHEALKAFEDAQHQLDANLQMYERVWDDIVNKRQIDQINEEHFDKQVILVTSPENIEGVDGFKAYYNNYLTGFSDVTFTILDAFGQGDKIVKHWRFQGKHTGEFFGIPPTGKKVDIEGVTLVKMKNGKIAQEQDFLDNLVFYQQLGLSE
;
A
#
# COMPACT_ATOMS: atom_id res chain seq x y z
N MET A 1 26.11 -52.68 -33.83
CA MET A 1 24.73 -52.18 -33.57
C MET A 1 24.65 -51.82 -32.08
N LYS A 2 24.15 -50.61 -31.75
CA LYS A 2 24.15 -49.93 -30.41
C LYS A 2 25.46 -49.15 -30.13
N PRO A 3 25.46 -47.79 -30.24
CA PRO A 3 25.16 -46.94 -29.06
C PRO A 3 24.44 -45.58 -29.36
N ILE A 4 23.86 -45.37 -30.54
CA ILE A 4 23.28 -44.05 -30.92
C ILE A 4 21.99 -43.70 -30.15
N ILE A 5 21.24 -44.69 -29.66
CA ILE A 5 19.93 -44.47 -29.01
C ILE A 5 20.05 -43.85 -27.60
N ALA A 6 21.15 -44.09 -26.87
CA ALA A 6 21.31 -43.60 -25.50
C ALA A 6 21.56 -42.08 -25.40
N GLY A 7 22.27 -41.49 -26.38
CA GLY A 7 22.54 -40.05 -26.42
C GLY A 7 21.31 -39.21 -26.81
N LEU A 8 20.43 -39.76 -27.67
CA LEU A 8 19.21 -39.08 -28.10
C LEU A 8 18.16 -39.01 -26.97
N CYS A 9 18.03 -40.06 -26.15
CA CYS A 9 17.14 -40.06 -24.97
C CYS A 9 17.61 -39.07 -23.89
N ALA A 10 18.92 -38.95 -23.64
CA ALA A 10 19.45 -38.01 -22.65
C ALA A 10 19.24 -36.54 -23.06
N LEU A 11 19.43 -36.20 -24.34
CA LEU A 11 19.15 -34.87 -24.89
C LEU A 11 17.65 -34.52 -24.86
N MET A 12 16.75 -35.47 -25.15
CA MET A 12 15.30 -35.25 -25.03
C MET A 12 14.86 -35.04 -23.57
N LEU A 13 15.43 -35.77 -22.61
CA LEU A 13 15.10 -35.61 -21.18
C LEU A 13 15.56 -34.26 -20.62
N ILE A 14 16.75 -33.78 -21.03
CA ILE A 14 17.24 -32.45 -20.64
C ILE A 14 16.38 -31.34 -21.26
N ALA A 15 16.01 -31.46 -22.54
CA ALA A 15 15.13 -30.49 -23.20
C ALA A 15 13.73 -30.43 -22.58
N PHE A 16 13.12 -31.58 -22.24
CA PHE A 16 11.84 -31.63 -21.53
C PHE A 16 11.94 -31.04 -20.11
N SER A 17 13.04 -31.28 -19.40
CA SER A 17 13.27 -30.73 -18.07
C SER A 17 13.41 -29.20 -18.09
N CYS A 18 14.10 -28.64 -19.08
CA CYS A 18 14.19 -27.18 -19.25
C CYS A 18 12.84 -26.57 -19.62
N GLN A 19 12.09 -27.18 -20.55
CA GLN A 19 10.75 -26.72 -20.93
C GLN A 19 9.77 -26.69 -19.75
N ASN A 20 9.84 -27.68 -18.86
CA ASN A 20 9.00 -27.70 -17.65
C ASN A 20 9.41 -26.62 -16.64
N ALA A 21 10.72 -26.43 -16.41
CA ALA A 21 11.21 -25.39 -15.50
C ALA A 21 10.87 -23.97 -15.99
N ASP A 22 10.98 -23.72 -17.29
CA ASP A 22 10.61 -22.44 -17.91
C ASP A 22 9.10 -22.18 -17.81
N HIS A 23 8.27 -23.22 -17.95
CA HIS A 23 6.81 -23.13 -17.80
C HIS A 23 6.39 -22.86 -16.35
N GLU A 24 7.02 -23.52 -15.37
CA GLU A 24 6.75 -23.28 -13.95
C GLU A 24 7.16 -21.87 -13.52
N ALA A 25 8.32 -21.38 -13.99
CA ALA A 25 8.77 -20.02 -13.71
C ALA A 25 7.85 -18.96 -14.33
N LEU A 26 7.40 -19.17 -15.58
CA LEU A 26 6.46 -18.28 -16.24
C LEU A 26 5.13 -18.23 -15.48
N LYS A 27 4.59 -19.39 -15.10
CA LYS A 27 3.34 -19.46 -14.33
C LYS A 27 3.46 -18.77 -12.98
N ALA A 28 4.56 -18.97 -12.26
CA ALA A 28 4.81 -18.30 -10.98
C ALA A 28 4.89 -16.77 -11.13
N PHE A 29 5.48 -16.29 -12.24
CA PHE A 29 5.50 -14.86 -12.56
C PHE A 29 4.10 -14.32 -12.87
N GLU A 30 3.31 -15.03 -13.68
CA GLU A 30 1.92 -14.66 -14.00
C GLU A 30 1.04 -14.64 -12.75
N ASP A 31 1.14 -15.65 -11.89
CA ASP A 31 0.41 -15.74 -10.61
C ASP A 31 0.80 -14.57 -9.68
N ALA A 32 2.09 -14.24 -9.60
CA ALA A 32 2.58 -13.11 -8.81
C ALA A 32 2.09 -11.76 -9.35
N GLN A 33 2.06 -11.58 -10.68
CA GLN A 33 1.55 -10.38 -11.31
C GLN A 33 0.04 -10.23 -11.06
N HIS A 34 -0.73 -11.30 -11.24
CA HIS A 34 -2.16 -11.29 -10.98
C HIS A 34 -2.48 -10.99 -9.51
N GLN A 35 -1.70 -11.54 -8.57
CA GLN A 35 -1.85 -11.22 -7.15
C GLN A 35 -1.50 -9.77 -6.84
N LEU A 36 -0.46 -9.21 -7.47
CA LEU A 36 -0.10 -7.80 -7.34
C LEU A 36 -1.22 -6.89 -7.86
N ASP A 37 -1.77 -7.18 -9.05
CA ASP A 37 -2.86 -6.41 -9.65
C ASP A 37 -4.10 -6.42 -8.75
N ALA A 38 -4.44 -7.59 -8.19
CA ALA A 38 -5.54 -7.71 -7.23
C ALA A 38 -5.28 -6.91 -5.94
N ASN A 39 -4.04 -6.91 -5.44
CA ASN A 39 -3.65 -6.14 -4.26
C ASN A 39 -3.74 -4.63 -4.53
N LEU A 40 -3.24 -4.15 -5.68
CA LEU A 40 -3.30 -2.74 -6.08
C LEU A 40 -4.76 -2.27 -6.20
N GLN A 41 -5.60 -3.04 -6.90
CA GLN A 41 -7.03 -2.72 -7.06
C GLN A 41 -7.76 -2.66 -5.71
N MET A 42 -7.52 -3.63 -4.83
CA MET A 42 -8.10 -3.63 -3.49
C MET A 42 -7.64 -2.40 -2.70
N TYR A 43 -6.33 -2.15 -2.71
CA TYR A 43 -5.68 -1.09 -1.95
C TYR A 43 -6.19 0.30 -2.35
N GLU A 44 -6.24 0.59 -3.65
CA GLU A 44 -6.73 1.87 -4.17
C GLU A 44 -8.19 2.12 -3.79
N ARG A 45 -9.05 1.11 -3.99
CA ARG A 45 -10.48 1.18 -3.64
C ARG A 45 -10.67 1.44 -2.15
N VAL A 46 -9.97 0.70 -1.29
CA VAL A 46 -10.10 0.83 0.17
C VAL A 46 -9.67 2.21 0.63
N TRP A 47 -8.56 2.75 0.10
CA TRP A 47 -8.12 4.10 0.46
C TRP A 47 -9.04 5.22 -0.06
N ASP A 48 -9.64 5.04 -1.25
CA ASP A 48 -10.70 5.93 -1.74
C ASP A 48 -11.93 5.90 -0.80
N ASP A 49 -12.39 4.71 -0.42
CA ASP A 49 -13.52 4.54 0.50
C ASP A 49 -13.24 5.18 1.88
N ILE A 50 -12.04 4.96 2.44
CA ILE A 50 -11.64 5.52 3.73
C ILE A 50 -11.65 7.05 3.70
N VAL A 51 -10.97 7.65 2.72
CA VAL A 51 -10.68 9.09 2.76
C VAL A 51 -11.75 9.91 2.04
N ASN A 52 -12.02 9.61 0.78
CA ASN A 52 -12.96 10.40 -0.03
C ASN A 52 -14.41 10.14 0.39
N LYS A 53 -14.75 8.91 0.78
CA LYS A 53 -16.11 8.55 1.24
C LYS A 53 -16.26 8.56 2.76
N ARG A 54 -15.18 8.87 3.49
CA ARG A 54 -15.14 8.98 4.95
C ARG A 54 -15.58 7.69 5.67
N GLN A 55 -15.34 6.54 5.06
CA GLN A 55 -15.72 5.23 5.60
C GLN A 55 -14.58 4.63 6.42
N ILE A 56 -14.33 5.21 7.61
CA ILE A 56 -13.22 4.79 8.48
C ILE A 56 -13.27 3.30 8.88
N ASP A 57 -14.47 2.72 8.85
CA ASP A 57 -14.68 1.30 9.16
C ASP A 57 -14.19 0.33 8.09
N GLN A 58 -13.73 0.82 6.94
CA GLN A 58 -12.98 0.01 5.98
C GLN A 58 -11.59 -0.40 6.51
N ILE A 59 -11.10 0.28 7.57
CA ILE A 59 -9.99 -0.20 8.39
C ILE A 59 -10.52 -1.29 9.33
N ASN A 60 -10.49 -2.53 8.86
CA ASN A 60 -11.01 -3.71 9.54
C ASN A 60 -10.21 -4.96 9.15
N GLU A 61 -10.48 -6.10 9.80
CA GLU A 61 -9.77 -7.36 9.54
C GLU A 61 -10.08 -7.99 8.15
N GLU A 62 -10.99 -7.44 7.35
CA GLU A 62 -11.20 -7.85 5.95
C GLU A 62 -10.07 -7.33 5.06
N HIS A 63 -9.72 -6.04 5.20
CA HIS A 63 -8.76 -5.35 4.33
C HIS A 63 -7.37 -5.21 4.96
N PHE A 64 -7.26 -5.27 6.29
CA PHE A 64 -6.02 -5.09 7.05
C PHE A 64 -5.68 -6.37 7.81
N ASP A 65 -4.39 -6.71 7.91
CA ASP A 65 -3.95 -7.78 8.81
C ASP A 65 -4.28 -7.37 10.25
N LYS A 66 -4.71 -8.33 11.07
CA LYS A 66 -5.05 -8.08 12.48
C LYS A 66 -3.88 -7.43 13.25
N GLN A 67 -2.66 -7.77 12.88
CA GLN A 67 -1.41 -7.21 13.42
C GLN A 67 -0.82 -6.17 12.47
N VAL A 68 -1.64 -5.41 11.74
CA VAL A 68 -1.14 -4.34 10.87
C VAL A 68 -0.25 -3.38 11.65
N ILE A 69 0.85 -2.97 11.04
CA ILE A 69 1.80 -2.03 11.63
C ILE A 69 1.83 -0.76 10.79
N LEU A 70 1.52 0.39 11.40
CA LEU A 70 1.95 1.68 10.86
C LEU A 70 3.33 1.98 11.43
N VAL A 71 4.34 2.01 10.57
CA VAL A 71 5.71 2.31 10.96
C VAL A 71 5.85 3.80 11.17
N THR A 72 6.08 4.19 12.42
CA THR A 72 6.20 5.58 12.86
C THR A 72 7.41 5.73 13.79
N SER A 73 7.73 6.98 14.16
CA SER A 73 8.80 7.29 15.11
C SER A 73 8.22 8.18 16.21
N PRO A 74 8.51 7.94 17.51
CA PRO A 74 9.50 6.98 18.02
C PRO A 74 9.01 5.53 18.13
N GLU A 75 7.70 5.31 18.10
CA GLU A 75 7.08 3.99 18.26
C GLU A 75 6.14 3.71 17.11
N ASN A 76 5.95 2.44 16.77
CA ASN A 76 4.97 2.01 15.78
C ASN A 76 3.57 2.04 16.36
N ILE A 77 2.58 2.15 15.48
CA ILE A 77 1.18 1.91 15.82
C ILE A 77 0.82 0.51 15.35
N GLU A 78 0.29 -0.31 16.26
CA GLU A 78 0.00 -1.71 15.99
C GLU A 78 -1.50 -2.01 16.08
N GLY A 79 -1.94 -2.92 15.22
CA GLY A 79 -3.30 -3.44 15.17
C GLY A 79 -4.30 -2.50 14.49
N VAL A 80 -5.42 -3.10 14.10
CA VAL A 80 -6.50 -2.43 13.35
C VAL A 80 -7.05 -1.22 14.11
N ASP A 81 -7.23 -1.31 15.42
CA ASP A 81 -7.78 -0.22 16.23
C ASP A 81 -6.84 0.99 16.29
N GLY A 82 -5.54 0.77 16.46
CA GLY A 82 -4.54 1.83 16.45
C GLY A 82 -4.45 2.50 15.08
N PHE A 83 -4.41 1.69 14.02
CA PHE A 83 -4.41 2.16 12.63
C PHE A 83 -5.66 3.02 12.34
N LYS A 84 -6.84 2.55 12.76
CA LYS A 84 -8.10 3.27 12.63
C LYS A 84 -8.07 4.59 13.38
N ALA A 85 -7.62 4.61 14.63
CA ALA A 85 -7.53 5.83 15.43
C ALA A 85 -6.57 6.87 14.80
N TYR A 86 -5.43 6.42 14.27
CA TYR A 86 -4.47 7.28 13.59
C TYR A 86 -5.10 7.98 12.38
N TYR A 87 -5.66 7.22 11.43
CA TYR A 87 -6.23 7.81 10.22
C TYR A 87 -7.53 8.57 10.47
N ASN A 88 -8.28 8.24 11.53
CA ASN A 88 -9.47 9.00 11.90
C ASN A 88 -9.14 10.46 12.25
N ASN A 89 -7.93 10.75 12.77
CA ASN A 89 -7.51 12.14 13.01
C ASN A 89 -7.51 12.98 11.73
N TYR A 90 -7.11 12.42 10.59
CA TYR A 90 -7.16 13.12 9.30
C TYR A 90 -8.60 13.35 8.87
N LEU A 91 -9.49 12.37 9.04
CA LEU A 91 -10.89 12.54 8.70
C LEU A 91 -11.54 13.62 9.57
N THR A 92 -11.37 13.57 10.89
CA THR A 92 -11.99 14.54 11.81
C THR A 92 -11.35 15.92 11.75
N GLY A 93 -10.04 15.99 11.49
CA GLY A 93 -9.29 17.24 11.41
C GLY A 93 -9.60 18.06 10.15
N PHE A 94 -9.95 17.41 9.04
CA PHE A 94 -10.09 18.09 7.75
C PHE A 94 -11.48 17.94 7.12
N SER A 95 -12.01 19.06 6.61
CA SER A 95 -13.16 19.13 5.71
C SER A 95 -12.72 19.40 4.27
N ASP A 96 -13.66 19.35 3.33
CA ASP A 96 -13.42 19.60 1.89
C ASP A 96 -12.26 18.74 1.35
N VAL A 97 -12.20 17.49 1.81
CA VAL A 97 -11.09 16.59 1.53
C VAL A 97 -11.16 16.09 0.09
N THR A 98 -10.01 16.08 -0.59
CA THR A 98 -9.78 15.35 -1.82
C THR A 98 -8.48 14.56 -1.66
N PHE A 99 -8.58 13.25 -1.77
CA PHE A 99 -7.44 12.34 -1.77
C PHE A 99 -7.31 11.70 -3.14
N THR A 100 -6.11 11.72 -3.69
CA THR A 100 -5.81 11.16 -5.01
C THR A 100 -4.59 10.26 -4.90
N ILE A 101 -4.72 9.02 -5.33
CA ILE A 101 -3.58 8.15 -5.61
C ILE A 101 -3.08 8.55 -7.00
N LEU A 102 -1.90 9.15 -7.05
CA LEU A 102 -1.29 9.67 -8.27
C LEU A 102 -0.61 8.53 -9.05
N ASP A 103 0.01 7.61 -8.32
CA ASP A 103 0.64 6.41 -8.87
C ASP A 103 0.65 5.29 -7.82
N ALA A 104 0.51 4.05 -8.26
CA ALA A 104 0.61 2.87 -7.42
C ALA A 104 1.23 1.71 -8.20
N PHE A 105 2.32 1.18 -7.69
CA PHE A 105 3.06 0.10 -8.34
C PHE A 105 3.76 -0.77 -7.29
N GLY A 106 4.27 -1.93 -7.71
CA GLY A 106 4.87 -2.86 -6.75
C GLY A 106 5.50 -4.08 -7.38
N GLN A 107 5.95 -4.98 -6.50
CA GLN A 107 6.45 -6.30 -6.85
C GLN A 107 6.17 -7.27 -5.71
N GLY A 108 5.56 -8.41 -6.03
CA GLY A 108 5.23 -9.44 -5.05
C GLY A 108 4.29 -8.90 -3.95
N ASP A 109 4.77 -8.90 -2.71
CA ASP A 109 4.01 -8.45 -1.53
C ASP A 109 4.23 -6.97 -1.18
N LYS A 110 4.94 -6.19 -2.01
CA LYS A 110 5.25 -4.79 -1.73
C LYS A 110 4.58 -3.87 -2.73
N ILE A 111 3.98 -2.80 -2.21
CA ILE A 111 3.38 -1.72 -2.99
C ILE A 111 4.01 -0.39 -2.57
N VAL A 112 4.14 0.53 -3.52
CA VAL A 112 4.45 1.94 -3.30
C VAL A 112 3.24 2.74 -3.81
N LYS A 113 2.72 3.64 -2.96
CA LYS A 113 1.63 4.56 -3.29
C LYS A 113 2.17 5.98 -3.28
N HIS A 114 2.16 6.68 -4.42
CA HIS A 114 2.31 8.14 -4.47
C HIS A 114 0.92 8.76 -4.40
N TRP A 115 0.72 9.69 -3.47
CA TRP A 115 -0.58 10.25 -3.19
C TRP A 115 -0.52 11.76 -2.98
N ARG A 116 -1.69 12.40 -3.16
CA ARG A 116 -1.94 13.80 -2.85
C ARG A 116 -3.15 13.91 -1.92
N PHE A 117 -3.00 14.70 -0.87
CA PHE A 117 -4.06 15.02 0.08
C PHE A 117 -4.30 16.53 0.07
N GLN A 118 -5.54 16.91 -0.18
CA GLN A 118 -6.02 18.28 -0.08
C GLN A 118 -7.15 18.34 0.93
N GLY A 119 -7.19 19.43 1.72
CA GLY A 119 -8.26 19.63 2.68
C GLY A 119 -8.17 20.96 3.41
N LYS A 120 -9.21 21.30 4.15
CA LYS A 120 -9.23 22.46 5.04
C LYS A 120 -9.20 21.98 6.50
N HIS A 121 -8.26 22.48 7.28
CA HIS A 121 -8.12 22.15 8.69
C HIS A 121 -9.23 22.82 9.52
N THR A 122 -10.29 22.07 9.81
CA THR A 122 -11.53 22.57 10.43
C THR A 122 -11.92 21.87 11.72
N GLY A 123 -11.29 20.75 12.04
CA GLY A 123 -11.42 20.05 13.33
C GLY A 123 -10.10 19.99 14.07
N GLU A 124 -10.09 19.33 15.22
CA GLU A 124 -8.83 19.01 15.91
C GLU A 124 -8.06 17.93 15.14
N PHE A 125 -6.76 18.13 14.97
CA PHE A 125 -5.86 17.23 14.25
C PHE A 125 -4.63 16.91 15.12
N PHE A 126 -4.54 15.70 15.67
CA PHE A 126 -3.47 15.30 16.59
C PHE A 126 -3.19 16.33 17.70
N GLY A 127 -4.26 16.86 18.31
CA GLY A 127 -4.19 17.88 19.37
C GLY A 127 -3.97 19.32 18.88
N ILE A 128 -3.84 19.54 17.57
CA ILE A 128 -3.75 20.88 16.97
C ILE A 128 -5.18 21.42 16.77
N PRO A 129 -5.52 22.59 17.35
CA PRO A 129 -6.81 23.23 17.11
C PRO A 129 -7.02 23.64 15.64
N PRO A 130 -8.28 23.76 15.18
CA PRO A 130 -8.56 24.08 13.78
C PRO A 130 -8.01 25.46 13.40
N THR A 131 -7.11 25.47 12.42
CA THR A 131 -6.44 26.69 11.94
C THR A 131 -7.23 27.43 10.86
N GLY A 132 -8.21 26.75 10.24
CA GLY A 132 -8.95 27.24 9.08
C GLY A 132 -8.14 27.29 7.78
N LYS A 133 -6.87 26.88 7.80
CA LYS A 133 -5.98 26.86 6.64
C LYS A 133 -6.25 25.67 5.73
N LYS A 134 -5.89 25.82 4.46
CA LYS A 134 -5.91 24.73 3.48
C LYS A 134 -4.55 24.08 3.41
N VAL A 135 -4.55 22.78 3.21
CA VAL A 135 -3.35 22.00 2.92
C VAL A 135 -3.49 21.35 1.54
N ASP A 136 -2.36 21.18 0.90
CA ASP A 136 -2.16 20.55 -0.39
C ASP A 136 -0.76 19.93 -0.36
N ILE A 137 -0.72 18.64 -0.02
CA ILE A 137 0.51 17.91 0.24
C ILE A 137 0.54 16.63 -0.56
N GLU A 138 1.75 16.23 -0.95
CA GLU A 138 2.02 14.94 -1.58
C GLU A 138 2.93 14.11 -0.69
N GLY A 139 2.81 12.80 -0.82
CA GLY A 139 3.61 11.86 -0.08
C GLY A 139 3.67 10.50 -0.76
N VAL A 140 4.50 9.63 -0.20
CA VAL A 140 4.66 8.25 -0.62
C VAL A 140 4.45 7.33 0.57
N THR A 141 3.67 6.28 0.39
CA THR A 141 3.52 5.21 1.38
C THR A 141 4.22 3.95 0.87
N LEU A 142 5.10 3.38 1.69
CA LEU A 142 5.63 2.03 1.49
C LEU A 142 4.68 1.03 2.14
N VAL A 143 4.20 0.06 1.39
CA VAL A 143 3.15 -0.86 1.82
C VAL A 143 3.66 -2.29 1.74
N LYS A 144 3.36 -3.09 2.76
CA LYS A 144 3.52 -4.54 2.72
C LYS A 144 2.15 -5.21 2.79
N MET A 145 1.91 -6.11 1.85
CA MET A 145 0.71 -6.94 1.76
C MET A 145 0.97 -8.31 2.40
N LYS A 146 -0.06 -8.94 2.93
CA LYS A 146 -0.04 -10.31 3.44
C LYS A 146 -1.40 -10.94 3.26
N ASN A 147 -1.46 -12.05 2.52
CA ASN A 147 -2.69 -12.78 2.25
C ASN A 147 -3.83 -11.88 1.72
N GLY A 148 -3.49 -10.97 0.79
CA GLY A 148 -4.45 -10.03 0.22
C GLY A 148 -4.85 -8.86 1.13
N LYS A 149 -4.19 -8.66 2.28
CA LYS A 149 -4.48 -7.61 3.25
C LYS A 149 -3.29 -6.68 3.47
N ILE A 150 -3.56 -5.44 3.88
CA ILE A 150 -2.54 -4.46 4.26
C ILE A 150 -1.95 -4.88 5.61
N ALA A 151 -0.67 -5.25 5.63
CA ALA A 151 0.02 -5.71 6.83
C ALA A 151 0.97 -4.66 7.42
N GLN A 152 1.45 -3.74 6.60
CA GLN A 152 2.29 -2.65 7.06
C GLN A 152 2.17 -1.45 6.15
N GLU A 153 2.21 -0.24 6.71
CA GLU A 153 2.43 1.00 5.98
C GLU A 153 3.53 1.84 6.63
N GLN A 154 4.21 2.65 5.83
CA GLN A 154 5.13 3.68 6.28
C GLN A 154 4.99 4.90 5.39
N ASP A 155 4.58 6.03 5.96
CA ASP A 155 4.32 7.26 5.22
C ASP A 155 5.53 8.21 5.22
N PHE A 156 5.78 8.78 4.06
CA PHE A 156 6.79 9.81 3.84
C PHE A 156 6.13 11.01 3.15
N LEU A 157 6.23 12.17 3.76
CA LEU A 157 5.83 13.45 3.18
C LEU A 157 6.75 14.56 3.68
N ASP A 158 6.71 15.71 3.03
CA ASP A 158 7.40 16.90 3.53
C ASP A 158 6.61 17.50 4.71
N ASN A 159 6.97 17.07 5.92
CA ASN A 159 6.35 17.56 7.15
C ASN A 159 6.58 19.06 7.37
N LEU A 160 7.69 19.63 6.87
CA LEU A 160 7.93 21.07 7.00
C LEU A 160 6.92 21.85 6.16
N VAL A 161 6.73 21.46 4.90
CA VAL A 161 5.71 22.06 4.03
C VAL A 161 4.32 21.89 4.62
N PHE A 162 3.99 20.71 5.17
CA PHE A 162 2.70 20.48 5.81
C PHE A 162 2.48 21.41 7.01
N TYR A 163 3.46 21.55 7.90
CA TYR A 163 3.37 22.43 9.06
C TYR A 163 3.34 23.92 8.68
N GLN A 164 4.06 24.33 7.64
CA GLN A 164 3.97 25.69 7.10
C GLN A 164 2.56 25.99 6.56
N GLN A 165 1.97 25.06 5.81
CA GLN A 165 0.60 25.22 5.29
C GLN A 165 -0.45 25.25 6.40
N LEU A 166 -0.23 24.52 7.50
CA LEU A 166 -1.04 24.61 8.72
C LEU A 166 -0.81 25.91 9.51
N GLY A 167 0.23 26.68 9.20
CA GLY A 167 0.59 27.91 9.92
C GLY A 167 1.26 27.64 11.27
N LEU A 168 1.94 26.51 11.43
CA LEU A 168 2.64 26.09 12.64
C LEU A 168 4.14 26.37 12.59
N SER A 169 4.68 26.65 11.41
CA SER A 169 6.08 27.01 11.18
C SER A 169 6.19 28.06 10.06
N GLU A 170 7.31 28.80 10.06
CA GLU A 170 7.67 29.77 9.02
C GLU A 170 8.38 29.12 7.83
#